data_AF-A0A2H5WE09-F1
#
_entry.id   AF-A0A2H5WE09-F1
#
_cell.length_a   1.000
_cell.length_b   1.000
_cell.length_c   1.000
_cell.angle_alpha   90.00
_cell.angle_beta   90.00
_cell.angle_gamma   90.00
#
_symmetry.space_group_name_H-M   'P 1'
#
loop_
_entity.id
_entity.type
_entity.pdbx_description
1 polymer ?
#
loop_
_entity_poly.entity_id
_entity_poly.type
_entity_poly.pdbx_seq_one_letter_code
_entity_poly.pdbx_strand_id
1 'polypeptide(L)' 'MSLADELRARARDFFTNWRGSDAPLPRKLALTVRNRARALARGCCGHPGQPGC' A
#
# COMPACT_ATOMS: atom_id res chain seq x y z
N MET A 1 -7.02 -12.84 -16.57
CA MET A 1 -6.64 -12.85 -15.14
C MET A 1 -7.90 -12.87 -14.31
N SER A 2 -7.97 -13.72 -13.27
CA SER A 2 -9.11 -13.76 -12.34
C SER A 2 -9.02 -12.63 -11.32
N LEU A 3 -10.17 -12.12 -10.84
CA LEU A 3 -10.25 -11.19 -9.71
C LEU A 3 -9.49 -11.73 -8.48
N ALA A 4 -9.50 -13.04 -8.27
CA ALA A 4 -8.79 -13.67 -7.17
C ALA A 4 -7.26 -13.53 -7.29
N ASP A 5 -6.72 -13.57 -8.51
CA ASP A 5 -5.29 -13.40 -8.75
C ASP A 5 -4.87 -11.94 -8.52
N GLU A 6 -5.71 -11.00 -8.95
CA GLU A 6 -5.48 -9.57 -8.74
C GLU A 6 -5.52 -9.20 -7.25
N LEU A 7 -6.48 -9.75 -6.49
CA LEU A 7 -6.54 -9.56 -5.03
C LEU A 7 -5.33 -10.17 -4.33
N ARG A 8 -4.87 -11.36 -4.75
CA ARG A 8 -3.64 -11.97 -4.20
C ARG A 8 -2.41 -11.13 -4.48
N ALA A 9 -2.28 -10.58 -5.69
CA ALA A 9 -1.17 -9.70 -6.05
C ALA A 9 -1.17 -8.43 -5.18
N ARG A 10 -2.32 -7.75 -5.08
CA ARG A 10 -2.49 -6.54 -4.25
C ARG A 10 -2.20 -6.78 -2.77
N ALA A 11 -2.61 -7.93 -2.23
CA ALA A 11 -2.31 -8.29 -0.85
C ALA A 11 -0.81 -8.53 -0.65
N ARG A 12 -0.16 -9.24 -1.57
CA ARG A 12 1.28 -9.52 -1.53
C ARG A 12 2.09 -8.23 -1.58
N ASP A 13 1.74 -7.30 -2.47
CA ASP A 13 2.41 -6.01 -2.61
C ASP A 13 2.26 -5.17 -1.34
N PHE A 14 1.04 -5.12 -0.77
CA PHE A 14 0.79 -4.43 0.49
C PHE A 14 1.70 -4.94 1.63
N PHE A 15 1.78 -6.26 1.83
CA PHE A 15 2.63 -6.82 2.88
C PHE A 15 4.12 -6.68 2.57
N THR A 16 4.52 -6.74 1.31
CA THR A 16 5.91 -6.51 0.88
C THR A 16 6.35 -5.09 1.21
N ASN A 17 5.55 -4.10 0.83
CA ASN A 17 5.83 -2.68 1.08
C ASN A 17 5.75 -2.35 2.58
N TRP A 18 4.82 -2.98 3.31
CA TRP A 18 4.72 -2.81 4.76
C TRP A 18 5.92 -3.37 5.50
N ARG A 19 6.38 -4.56 5.11
CA ARG A 19 7.51 -5.25 5.73
C ARG A 19 8.86 -4.63 5.36
N GLY A 20 9.02 -4.17 4.12
CA GLY A 20 10.23 -3.50 3.63
C GLY A 20 10.42 -2.07 4.15
N SER A 21 9.42 -1.47 4.79
CA SER A 21 9.57 -0.17 5.43
C SER A 21 10.30 -0.29 6.77
N ASP A 22 11.40 0.43 6.97
CA ASP A 22 12.10 0.52 8.27
C ASP A 22 11.47 1.55 9.23
N ALA A 23 10.34 2.17 8.84
CA ALA A 23 9.71 3.19 9.65
C ALA A 23 9.10 2.61 10.94
N PRO A 24 9.07 3.36 12.05
CA PRO A 24 8.32 2.99 13.24
C PRO A 24 6.84 2.72 12.91
N LEU A 25 6.20 1.81 13.64
CA LEU A 25 4.81 1.39 13.39
C LEU A 25 3.81 2.55 13.24
N PRO A 26 3.84 3.60 14.08
CA PRO A 26 2.95 4.76 13.92
C PRO A 26 3.12 5.46 12.56
N ARG A 27 4.36 5.53 12.06
CA ARG A 27 4.67 6.13 10.77
C ARG A 27 4.22 5.24 9.61
N LYS A 28 4.32 3.91 9.72
CA LYS A 28 3.78 2.98 8.70
C LYS A 28 2.26 3.11 8.56
N LEU A 29 1.55 3.22 9.68
CA LEU A 29 0.10 3.45 9.71
C LEU A 29 -0.25 4.80 9.05
N ALA A 30 0.43 5.88 9.44
CA ALA A 30 0.20 7.20 8.87
C ALA A 30 0.45 7.23 7.34
N LEU A 31 1.54 6.59 6.87
CA LEU A 31 1.83 6.46 5.45
C LEU A 31 0.74 5.70 4.71
N THR A 32 0.25 4.60 5.30
CA THR A 32 -0.80 3.79 4.69
C THR A 32 -2.10 4.55 4.53
N VAL A 33 -2.56 5.19 5.60
CA VAL A 33 -3.78 6.01 5.56
C VAL A 33 -3.63 7.10 4.51
N ARG A 34 -2.49 7.81 4.50
CA ARG A 34 -2.22 8.88 3.53
C ARG A 34 -2.21 8.38 2.09
N ASN A 35 -1.56 7.24 1.83
CA ASN A 35 -1.42 6.69 0.48
C ASN A 35 -2.73 6.11 -0.04
N ARG A 36 -3.51 5.43 0.82
CA ARG A 36 -4.87 4.98 0.49
C ARG A 36 -5.82 6.15 0.24
N ALA A 37 -5.77 7.19 1.06
CA ALA A 37 -6.56 8.40 0.84
C ALA A 37 -6.23 9.06 -0.49
N ARG A 38 -4.95 9.13 -0.87
CA ARG A 38 -4.52 9.61 -2.20
C ARG A 38 -5.02 8.73 -3.33
N ALA A 39 -4.94 7.41 -3.19
CA ALA A 39 -5.46 6.48 -4.19
C ALA A 39 -6.96 6.65 -4.42
N LEU A 40 -7.73 6.85 -3.35
CA LEU A 40 -9.16 7.12 -3.45
C LEU A 40 -9.47 8.49 -4.08
N ALA A 41 -8.68 9.52 -3.75
CA ALA A 41 -8.91 10.88 -4.23
C ALA A 41 -8.40 11.13 -5.66
N ARG A 42 -7.33 10.45 -6.08
CA ARG A 42 -6.59 10.73 -7.34
C ARG A 42 -6.49 9.54 -8.27
N GLY A 43 -6.99 8.37 -7.88
CA GLY A 43 -6.83 7.12 -8.62
C GLY A 43 -5.41 6.52 -8.58
N CYS A 44 -4.44 7.19 -7.95
CA CYS A 44 -3.06 6.72 -7.85
C CYS A 44 -2.52 6.81 -6.42
N CYS A 45 -1.74 5.80 -6.04
CA CYS A 45 -1.02 5.79 -4.79
C CYS A 45 0.32 6.51 -4.99
N GLY A 46 0.51 7.65 -4.33
CA GLY A 46 1.53 8.62 -4.73
C GLY A 46 3.00 8.18 -4.66
N HIS A 47 3.36 7.12 -3.93
CA HIS A 47 4.75 6.62 -3.85
C HIS A 47 4.80 5.08 -3.89
N PRO A 48 5.16 4.50 -5.05
CA PRO A 48 5.38 3.05 -5.18
C PRO A 48 6.36 2.54 -4.12
N GLY A 49 6.08 1.39 -3.52
CA GLY A 49 6.93 0.77 -2.50
C GLY A 49 6.71 1.27 -1.06
N GLN A 50 5.90 2.31 -0.84
CA GLN A 50 5.52 2.74 0.51
C GLN A 50 4.34 1.95 1.06
N PRO A 51 4.19 1.82 2.39
CA PRO A 51 2.98 1.26 3.00
C PRO A 51 1.70 1.92 2.44
N GLY A 52 0.75 1.09 1.99
CA GLY A 52 -0.51 1.54 1.40
C GLY A 52 -0.49 1.84 -0.10
N CYS A 53 0.70 1.85 -0.69
CA CYS A 53 0.98 1.37 -2.05
C CYS A 53 1.36 -0.12 -1.95
#